data_AF-A0A7X5IBX6-F1
#
_entry.id   AF-A0A7X5IBX6-F1
#
_cell.length_a   1.000
_cell.length_b   1.000
_cell.length_c   1.000
_cell.angle_alpha   90.00
_cell.angle_beta   90.00
_cell.angle_gamma   90.00
#
_symmetry.space_group_name_H-M   'P 1'
#
loop_
_entity.id
_entity.type
_entity.pdbx_description
1 polymer ?
#
loop_
_entity_poly.entity_id
_entity_poly.type
_entity_poly.pdbx_seq_one_letter_code
_entity_poly.pdbx_strand_id
1 'polypeptide(L)'
;MREKEHEEYNALTKRLLEEGYTVDNHPDYVRVDVPMWQEKTLDNYDGGFTYERWWIFEQTFRTPCGLQCKGLQCHSNMSYMGIEWTFENDMATIRCPYEKKGCKLKHEYLQENTVLRYECEVHMTKEEYCYEGSVEHILKLHDDEIRRQEVSF
;
A
#
# COMPACT_ATOMS: atom_id res chain seq x y z
N MET A 1 -26.60 1.01 22.20
CA MET A 1 -25.78 1.26 20.99
C MET A 1 -25.13 -0.06 20.66
N ARG A 2 -25.36 -0.60 19.45
CA ARG A 2 -24.74 -1.87 19.06
C ARG A 2 -23.29 -1.55 18.74
N GLU A 3 -22.36 -2.12 19.50
CA GLU A 3 -20.98 -2.33 19.08
C GLU A 3 -21.08 -3.07 17.74
N LYS A 4 -20.95 -2.34 16.62
CA LYS A 4 -20.69 -2.98 15.33
C LYS A 4 -19.31 -3.60 15.50
N GLU A 5 -19.26 -4.93 15.43
CA GLU A 5 -18.04 -5.70 15.59
C GLU A 5 -16.95 -5.12 14.69
N HIS A 6 -15.73 -5.12 15.21
CA HIS A 6 -14.52 -4.64 14.53
C HIS A 6 -14.29 -5.29 13.15
N GLU A 7 -15.09 -6.26 12.70
CA GLU A 7 -14.95 -6.95 11.41
C GLU A 7 -14.92 -6.00 10.20
N GLU A 8 -15.68 -4.89 10.22
CA GLU A 8 -15.69 -3.91 9.12
C GLU A 8 -14.49 -2.94 9.12
N TYR A 9 -13.72 -2.85 10.21
CA TYR A 9 -12.59 -1.92 10.28
C TYR A 9 -11.35 -2.43 9.54
N ASN A 10 -10.66 -1.47 8.90
CA ASN A 10 -9.35 -1.74 8.31
C ASN A 10 -8.33 -2.11 9.40
N ALA A 11 -7.25 -2.79 9.00
CA ALA A 11 -6.25 -3.30 9.95
C ALA A 11 -5.57 -2.19 10.76
N LEU A 12 -5.29 -1.05 10.13
CA LEU A 12 -4.77 0.16 10.79
C LEU A 12 -5.68 0.61 11.94
N THR A 13 -6.98 0.68 11.70
CA THR A 13 -7.97 1.16 12.66
C THR A 13 -8.08 0.21 13.84
N LYS A 14 -8.13 -1.09 13.58
CA LYS A 14 -8.10 -2.12 14.64
C LYS A 14 -6.90 -1.93 15.56
N ARG A 15 -5.70 -1.80 14.98
CA ARG A 15 -4.46 -1.57 15.74
C ARG A 15 -4.52 -0.28 16.56
N LEU A 16 -4.94 0.84 15.96
CA LEU A 16 -4.97 2.12 16.66
C LEU A 16 -5.99 2.14 17.81
N LEU A 17 -7.14 1.48 17.64
CA LEU A 17 -8.13 1.32 18.71
C LEU A 17 -7.58 0.46 19.86
N GLU A 18 -6.85 -0.62 19.55
CA GLU A 18 -6.18 -1.45 20.56
C GLU A 18 -5.09 -0.68 21.33
N GLU A 19 -4.41 0.26 20.67
CA GLU A 19 -3.46 1.20 21.28
C GLU A 19 -4.14 2.32 22.10
N GLY A 20 -5.47 2.42 22.05
CA GLY A 20 -6.28 3.37 22.82
C GLY A 20 -6.52 4.72 22.13
N TYR A 21 -6.22 4.82 20.82
CA TYR A 21 -6.52 6.02 20.04
C TYR A 21 -8.02 6.14 19.75
N THR A 22 -8.48 7.38 19.57
CA THR A 22 -9.87 7.73 19.29
C THR A 22 -9.95 8.70 18.11
N VAL A 23 -11.17 8.98 17.63
CA VAL A 23 -11.43 9.97 16.57
C VAL A 23 -10.84 11.35 16.88
N ASP A 24 -10.82 11.73 18.16
CA ASP A 24 -10.34 13.05 18.61
C ASP A 24 -8.88 13.03 19.07
N ASN A 25 -8.34 11.85 19.37
CA ASN A 25 -6.98 11.67 19.85
C ASN A 25 -6.33 10.50 19.10
N HIS A 26 -5.71 10.82 17.97
CA HIS A 26 -4.97 9.89 17.13
C HIS A 26 -3.64 10.53 16.69
N PRO A 27 -2.68 9.72 16.21
CA PRO A 27 -1.43 10.25 15.68
C PRO A 27 -1.65 11.20 14.50
N ASP A 28 -0.70 12.12 14.28
CA ASP A 28 -0.72 13.09 13.19
C ASP A 28 -0.51 12.46 11.80
N TYR A 29 0.06 11.26 11.74
CA TYR A 29 0.24 10.50 10.52
C TYR A 29 -1.02 9.78 10.02
N VAL A 30 -2.14 9.88 10.74
CA VAL A 30 -3.44 9.37 10.30
C VAL A 30 -4.51 10.43 10.36
N ARG A 31 -5.58 10.22 9.59
CA ARG A 31 -6.76 11.05 9.61
C ARG A 31 -8.04 10.21 9.58
N VAL A 32 -9.14 10.85 9.92
CA VAL A 32 -10.50 10.34 9.67
C VAL A 32 -11.03 11.07 8.44
N ASP A 33 -11.10 10.37 7.31
CA ASP A 33 -11.48 10.96 6.02
C ASP A 33 -13.00 10.98 5.87
N VAL A 34 -13.61 12.04 6.38
CA VAL A 34 -15.05 12.33 6.22
C VAL A 34 -15.24 13.72 5.60
N PRO A 35 -16.33 13.94 4.84
CA PRO A 35 -16.66 15.26 4.33
C PRO A 35 -16.72 16.30 5.45
N MET A 36 -16.21 17.52 5.20
CA MET A 36 -16.14 18.61 6.18
C MET A 36 -17.47 18.92 6.90
N TRP A 37 -18.60 18.61 6.26
CA TRP A 37 -19.95 18.88 6.78
C TRP A 37 -20.52 17.73 7.64
N GLN A 38 -19.79 16.64 7.81
CA GLN A 38 -20.20 15.48 8.60
C GLN A 38 -19.42 15.40 9.91
N GLU A 39 -20.05 14.80 10.92
CA GLU A 39 -19.38 14.46 12.16
C GLU A 39 -18.26 13.45 11.89
N LYS A 40 -17.10 13.66 12.51
CA LYS A 40 -15.99 12.71 12.40
C LYS A 40 -16.39 11.39 13.05
N THR A 41 -16.33 10.32 12.28
CA THR A 41 -16.65 8.96 12.73
C THR A 41 -15.74 7.96 12.05
N LEU A 42 -15.43 6.87 12.76
CA LEU A 42 -14.72 5.71 12.18
C LEU A 42 -15.65 4.82 11.35
N ASP A 43 -16.97 5.01 11.44
CA ASP A 43 -17.95 4.38 10.54
C ASP A 43 -17.97 5.13 9.21
N ASN A 44 -16.93 4.93 8.41
CA ASN A 44 -16.73 5.58 7.11
C ASN A 44 -16.34 4.57 6.03
N TYR A 45 -16.29 5.04 4.78
CA TYR A 45 -16.04 4.19 3.61
C TYR A 45 -14.69 3.48 3.64
N ASP A 46 -13.67 4.10 4.22
CA ASP A 46 -12.30 3.56 4.27
C ASP A 46 -12.10 2.55 5.41
N GLY A 47 -13.14 2.29 6.20
CA GLY A 47 -13.08 1.37 7.34
C GLY A 47 -12.35 1.96 8.55
N GLY A 48 -12.36 3.29 8.69
CA GLY A 48 -11.85 4.00 9.88
C GLY A 48 -10.79 5.04 9.57
N PHE A 49 -9.63 4.93 10.21
CA PHE A 49 -8.48 5.79 9.95
C PHE A 49 -7.84 5.47 8.61
N THR A 50 -7.36 6.51 7.93
CA THR A 50 -6.49 6.41 6.75
C THR A 50 -5.15 7.06 7.04
N TYR A 51 -4.10 6.57 6.41
CA TYR A 51 -2.80 7.21 6.53
C TYR A 51 -2.78 8.55 5.80
N GLU A 52 -2.06 9.50 6.38
CA GLU A 52 -1.75 10.73 5.68
C GLU A 52 -0.76 10.46 4.53
N ARG A 53 -1.05 11.06 3.37
CA ARG A 53 -0.27 10.83 2.14
C ARG A 53 1.20 11.18 2.29
N TRP A 54 1.51 12.29 2.95
CA TRP A 54 2.88 12.72 3.17
C TRP A 54 3.67 11.68 3.96
N TRP A 55 3.04 11.08 4.98
CA TRP A 55 3.70 10.11 5.84
C TRP A 55 3.84 8.75 5.16
N ILE A 56 2.76 8.26 4.55
CA ILE A 56 2.75 6.91 3.96
C ILE A 56 3.67 6.80 2.75
N PHE A 57 3.81 7.89 1.97
CA PHE A 57 4.68 7.91 0.80
C PHE A 57 6.16 7.84 1.16
N GLU A 58 6.53 8.29 2.37
CA GLU A 58 7.90 8.20 2.88
C GLU A 58 8.25 6.83 3.47
N GLN A 59 7.24 6.02 3.81
CA GLN A 59 7.47 4.71 4.41
C GLN A 59 8.13 3.72 3.44
N THR A 60 8.87 2.78 4.04
CA THR A 60 9.50 1.67 3.32
C THR A 60 8.54 0.49 3.28
N PHE A 61 8.39 -0.07 2.10
CA PHE A 61 7.61 -1.28 1.85
C PHE A 61 8.49 -2.36 1.25
N ARG A 62 8.09 -3.61 1.46
CA ARG A 62 8.80 -4.78 0.94
C ARG A 62 7.85 -5.69 0.18
N THR A 63 8.28 -6.14 -0.99
CA THR A 63 7.59 -7.18 -1.77
C THR A 63 7.88 -8.57 -1.18
N PRO A 64 7.03 -9.57 -1.44
CA PRO A 64 7.27 -10.97 -1.05
C PRO A 64 8.60 -11.55 -1.53
N CYS A 65 9.17 -11.05 -2.63
CA CYS A 65 10.49 -11.47 -3.11
C CYS A 65 11.66 -10.69 -2.50
N GLY A 66 11.40 -9.77 -1.58
CA GLY A 66 12.39 -9.06 -0.79
C GLY A 66 12.84 -7.70 -1.33
N LEU A 67 12.27 -7.22 -2.45
CA LEU A 67 12.59 -5.89 -2.97
C LEU A 67 11.96 -4.81 -2.08
N GLN A 68 12.74 -3.77 -1.77
CA GLN A 68 12.22 -2.58 -1.12
C GLN A 68 11.65 -1.58 -2.13
N CYS A 69 10.68 -0.79 -1.70
CA CYS A 69 10.13 0.35 -2.44
C CYS A 69 9.61 1.41 -1.45
N LYS A 70 9.48 2.65 -1.91
CA LYS A 70 8.80 3.73 -1.19
C LYS A 70 7.30 3.66 -1.41
N GLY A 71 6.53 4.03 -0.39
CA GLY A 71 5.07 4.10 -0.48
C GLY A 71 4.57 4.97 -1.63
N LEU A 72 5.35 5.98 -2.04
CA LEU A 72 5.06 6.82 -3.21
C LEU A 72 4.87 6.00 -4.52
N GLN A 73 5.56 4.87 -4.65
CA GLN A 73 5.48 4.00 -5.83
C GLN A 73 4.36 2.97 -5.75
N CYS A 74 3.69 2.88 -4.60
CA CYS A 74 2.67 1.87 -4.34
C CYS A 74 1.28 2.39 -4.73
N HIS A 75 0.41 1.45 -5.08
CA HIS A 75 -1.00 1.66 -5.38
C HIS A 75 -1.85 1.19 -4.20
N SER A 76 -2.79 2.02 -3.76
CA SER A 76 -3.65 1.74 -2.61
C SER A 76 -5.04 2.30 -2.90
N ASN A 77 -5.79 1.62 -3.77
CA ASN A 77 -7.16 1.95 -4.18
C ASN A 77 -7.75 0.79 -5.00
N MET A 78 -7.68 -0.43 -4.50
CA MET A 78 -8.21 -1.60 -5.21
C MET A 78 -8.95 -2.53 -4.26
N SER A 79 -10.17 -2.90 -4.65
CA SER A 79 -10.95 -3.97 -4.01
C SER A 79 -11.05 -5.14 -4.98
N TYR A 80 -10.54 -6.31 -4.58
CA TYR A 80 -10.55 -7.48 -5.45
C TYR A 80 -10.63 -8.78 -4.63
N MET A 81 -11.55 -9.67 -5.01
CA MET A 81 -11.80 -10.97 -4.36
C MET A 81 -12.05 -10.85 -2.84
N GLY A 82 -12.76 -9.79 -2.41
CA GLY A 82 -13.05 -9.55 -1.00
C GLY A 82 -11.88 -9.03 -0.17
N ILE A 83 -10.77 -8.67 -0.82
CA ILE A 83 -9.61 -8.03 -0.19
C ILE A 83 -9.57 -6.57 -0.60
N GLU A 84 -9.43 -5.69 0.38
CA GLU A 84 -9.10 -4.27 0.19
C GLU A 84 -7.58 -4.12 0.16
N TRP A 85 -7.05 -3.89 -1.04
CA TRP A 85 -5.63 -3.73 -1.34
C TRP A 85 -5.22 -2.28 -1.09
N THR A 86 -5.08 -1.96 0.18
CA THR A 86 -4.78 -0.61 0.67
C THR A 86 -3.62 -0.61 1.64
N PHE A 87 -3.02 0.57 1.86
CA PHE A 87 -2.00 0.76 2.90
C PHE A 87 -2.55 0.43 4.29
N GLU A 88 -3.79 0.80 4.55
CA GLU A 88 -4.48 0.61 5.83
C GLU A 88 -4.64 -0.87 6.19
N ASN A 89 -4.71 -1.74 5.18
CA ASN A 89 -4.78 -3.19 5.35
C ASN A 89 -3.44 -3.90 5.17
N ASP A 90 -2.34 -3.15 5.02
CA ASP A 90 -1.00 -3.68 4.73
C ASP A 90 -0.97 -4.59 3.48
N MET A 91 -1.80 -4.24 2.49
CA MET A 91 -2.02 -4.99 1.26
C MET A 91 -1.98 -4.09 0.02
N ALA A 92 -1.31 -2.93 0.11
CA ALA A 92 -1.04 -2.08 -1.04
C ALA A 92 -0.27 -2.88 -2.11
N THR A 93 -0.33 -2.45 -3.36
CA THR A 93 0.35 -3.14 -4.46
C THR A 93 1.41 -2.28 -5.12
N ILE A 94 2.30 -2.92 -5.85
CA ILE A 94 3.23 -2.27 -6.76
C ILE A 94 3.34 -3.10 -8.04
N ARG A 95 3.61 -2.43 -9.16
CA ARG A 95 3.94 -3.13 -10.39
C ARG A 95 5.33 -3.73 -10.31
N CYS A 96 5.45 -5.03 -10.59
CA CYS A 96 6.71 -5.76 -10.58
C CYS A 96 7.67 -5.17 -11.62
N PRO A 97 8.89 -4.73 -11.21
CA PRO A 97 9.84 -4.11 -12.14
C PRO A 97 10.40 -5.09 -13.19
N TYR A 98 10.26 -6.40 -12.95
CA TYR A 98 10.66 -7.46 -13.88
C TYR A 98 9.52 -7.98 -14.75
N GLU A 99 8.30 -7.47 -14.55
CA GLU A 99 7.09 -7.92 -15.26
C GLU A 99 6.87 -9.46 -15.25
N LYS A 100 7.29 -10.12 -14.17
CA LYS A 100 7.28 -11.59 -14.07
C LYS A 100 5.86 -12.14 -13.91
N LYS A 101 5.22 -12.48 -15.04
CA LYS A 101 3.84 -13.00 -15.12
C LYS A 101 3.56 -14.22 -14.24
N GLY A 102 4.53 -15.12 -14.09
CA GLY A 102 4.39 -16.39 -13.36
C GLY A 102 4.99 -16.36 -11.95
N CYS A 103 5.09 -15.20 -11.31
CA CYS A 103 5.63 -15.13 -9.95
C CYS A 103 4.72 -15.86 -8.96
N LYS A 104 5.25 -16.89 -8.29
CA LYS A 104 4.53 -17.67 -7.26
C LYS A 104 4.70 -17.15 -5.84
N LEU A 105 5.53 -16.12 -5.66
CA LEU A 105 5.80 -15.51 -4.35
C LEU A 105 4.73 -14.49 -3.95
N LYS A 106 4.00 -13.94 -4.92
CA LYS A 106 2.94 -12.96 -4.67
C LYS A 106 1.60 -13.62 -4.37
N HIS A 107 0.63 -12.85 -3.91
CA HIS A 107 -0.68 -13.32 -3.50
C HIS A 107 -1.40 -14.05 -4.64
N GLU A 108 -2.03 -15.19 -4.32
CA GLU A 108 -2.64 -16.11 -5.29
C GLU A 108 -3.62 -15.42 -6.25
N TYR A 109 -4.49 -14.55 -5.74
CA TYR A 109 -5.44 -13.79 -6.56
C TYR A 109 -4.78 -12.87 -7.60
N LEU A 110 -3.59 -12.33 -7.30
CA LEU A 110 -2.83 -11.54 -8.28
C LEU A 110 -2.12 -12.43 -9.31
N GLN A 111 -1.96 -13.73 -9.06
CA GLN A 111 -1.32 -14.65 -10.00
C GLN A 111 -2.28 -15.08 -11.12
N GLU A 112 -3.55 -15.30 -10.77
CA GLU A 112 -4.54 -15.88 -11.70
C GLU A 112 -5.16 -14.83 -12.63
N ASN A 113 -5.15 -13.57 -12.22
CA ASN A 113 -5.76 -12.48 -12.97
C ASN A 113 -4.85 -11.97 -14.10
N THR A 114 -5.34 -11.95 -15.34
CA THR A 114 -4.53 -11.56 -16.52
C THR A 114 -4.11 -10.08 -16.54
N VAL A 115 -4.89 -9.20 -15.90
CA VAL A 115 -4.63 -7.75 -15.81
C VAL A 115 -3.71 -7.46 -14.63
N LEU A 116 -3.98 -8.08 -13.47
CA LEU A 116 -3.24 -7.86 -12.23
C LEU A 116 -1.99 -8.75 -12.10
N ARG A 117 -1.68 -9.59 -13.10
CA ARG A 117 -0.50 -10.48 -13.07
C ARG A 117 0.85 -9.77 -12.95
N TYR A 118 0.90 -8.46 -13.13
CA TYR A 118 2.11 -7.67 -12.89
C TYR A 118 2.11 -6.94 -11.55
N GLU A 119 0.96 -6.84 -10.88
CA GLU A 119 0.87 -6.32 -9.52
C GLU A 119 1.43 -7.35 -8.53
N CYS A 120 2.01 -6.83 -7.46
CA CYS A 120 2.57 -7.56 -6.35
C CYS A 120 2.17 -6.81 -5.07
N GLU A 121 1.64 -7.51 -4.09
CA GLU A 121 1.43 -6.96 -2.76
C GLU A 121 2.75 -6.51 -2.15
N VAL A 122 2.64 -5.51 -1.29
CA VAL A 122 3.74 -5.01 -0.49
C VAL A 122 3.29 -4.79 0.94
N HIS A 123 4.24 -4.98 1.86
CA HIS A 123 4.02 -4.84 3.29
C HIS A 123 4.94 -3.77 3.84
N MET A 124 4.42 -2.91 4.72
CA MET A 124 5.21 -1.88 5.37
C MET A 124 6.25 -2.53 6.28
N THR A 125 7.48 -2.01 6.26
CA THR A 125 8.58 -2.52 7.08
C THR A 125 9.21 -1.40 7.91
N LYS A 126 9.80 -1.80 9.05
CA LYS A 126 10.57 -0.91 9.92
C LYS A 126 12.01 -0.71 9.43
N GLU A 127 12.41 -1.41 8.38
CA GLU A 127 13.73 -1.26 7.79
C GLU A 127 13.90 0.11 7.15
N GLU A 128 15.08 0.69 7.32
CA GLU A 128 15.47 1.88 6.58
C GLU A 128 15.50 1.56 5.08
N TYR A 129 15.04 2.52 4.28
CA TYR A 129 15.02 2.37 2.83
C TYR A 129 16.43 2.38 2.26
N CYS A 130 16.77 1.33 1.50
CA CYS A 130 17.97 1.25 0.69
C CYS A 130 17.58 1.42 -0.78
N TYR A 131 18.17 2.41 -1.45
CA TYR A 131 17.93 2.63 -2.88
C TYR A 131 18.55 1.52 -3.72
N GLU A 132 19.78 1.11 -3.40
CA GLU A 132 20.52 0.11 -4.15
C GLU A 132 19.81 -1.25 -4.12
N GLY A 133 19.22 -1.61 -5.26
CA GLY A 133 18.50 -2.87 -5.44
C GLY A 133 17.01 -2.77 -5.09
N SER A 134 16.52 -1.57 -4.82
CA SER A 134 15.10 -1.28 -4.72
C SER A 134 14.39 -1.38 -6.07
N VAL A 135 13.06 -1.38 -6.04
CA VAL A 135 12.23 -1.28 -7.25
C VAL A 135 12.58 -0.02 -8.05
N GLU A 136 12.73 1.13 -7.40
CA GLU A 136 13.06 2.41 -8.05
C GLU A 136 14.42 2.38 -8.74
N HIS A 137 15.42 1.73 -8.12
CA HIS A 137 16.73 1.58 -8.74
C HIS A 137 16.67 0.71 -9.99
N ILE A 138 15.96 -0.42 -9.93
CA ILE A 138 15.80 -1.32 -11.09
C ILE A 138 15.07 -0.59 -12.24
N LEU A 139 13.97 0.11 -11.94
CA LEU A 139 13.23 0.87 -12.95
C LEU A 139 14.10 1.97 -13.58
N LYS A 140 14.88 2.69 -12.77
CA LYS A 140 15.81 3.70 -13.30
C LYS A 140 16.85 3.09 -14.25
N LEU A 141 17.40 1.93 -13.92
CA LEU A 141 18.35 1.24 -14.79
C LEU A 141 17.71 0.86 -16.13
N HIS A 142 16.47 0.37 -16.13
CA HIS A 142 15.73 0.08 -17.36
C HIS A 142 15.48 1.36 -18.19
N ASP A 143 15.05 2.46 -17.56
CA ASP A 143 14.84 3.73 -18.24
C ASP A 143 16.14 4.29 -18.85
N ASP A 144 17.25 4.19 -18.12
CA ASP A 144 18.57 4.62 -18.60
C ASP A 144 19.04 3.77 -19.79
N GLU A 145 18.74 2.47 -19.80
CA GLU A 145 19.05 1.59 -20.93
C GLU A 145 18.24 1.97 -22.19
N ILE A 146 16.93 2.19 -22.04
CA ILE A 146 16.05 2.63 -23.13
C ILE A 146 16.56 3.96 -23.72
N ARG A 147 16.85 4.95 -22.87
CA ARG A 147 17.39 6.25 -23.31
C ARG A 147 18.70 6.12 -24.08
N ARG A 148 19.60 5.21 -23.66
CA ARG A 148 20.87 4.97 -24.38
C ARG A 148 20.64 4.36 -25.75
N GLN A 149 19.67 3.47 -25.89
CA GLN A 149 19.30 2.88 -27.17
C GLN A 149 18.73 3.94 -28.13
N GLU A 150 17.84 4.82 -27.63
CA GLU A 150 17.25 5.91 -28.44
C GLU A 150 18.28 6.91 -28.97
N VAL A 151 19.31 7.25 -28.18
CA VAL A 151 20.37 8.18 -28.58
C VAL A 151 21.38 7.54 -29.56
N SER A 152 21.38 6.21 -29.69
CA SER A 152 22.29 5.47 -30.57
C SER A 152 21.79 5.30 -32.02
N PHE A 153 20.59 5.79 -32.33
CA PHE A 153 20.00 5.86 -33.68
C PHE A 153 20.10 7.28 -34.27
#